data_AF-A0A931FZA3-F1
#
_entry.id   AF-A0A931FZA3-F1
#
_cell.length_a   1.000
_cell.length_b   1.000
_cell.length_c   1.000
_cell.angle_alpha   90.00
_cell.angle_beta   90.00
_cell.angle_gamma   90.00
#
_symmetry.space_group_name_H-M   'P 1'
#
loop_
_entity.id
_entity.type
_entity.pdbx_description
1 polymer ?
#
loop_
_entity_poly.entity_id
_entity_poly.type
_entity_poly.pdbx_seq_one_letter_code
_entity_poly.pdbx_strand_id
1 'polypeptide(L)'
;MLRSMTAGAALLCALAVAAPVQAAPAPAPDEMMIIDVVTVNGSGCPPKSAEVAVSPDNTAFTVTYSKYTAQVGPEATPLDFRKNCQLALDIKVPSGFTFAIASADYRGYANLQKGAVAQEAANYYFQGHSQSTRIRHDFKGPMDDVWQRTDKVGVASLSFLPCGERRFLNINTELRVNRGSSNAKRHTSFISMDSTDAAINTIYRVAWKKCPKQ
;
A
#
# COMPACT_ATOMS: atom_id res chain seq x y z
N MET A 1 -14.60 -22.88 80.75
CA MET A 1 -13.53 -22.17 80.01
C MET A 1 -13.84 -22.29 78.52
N LEU A 2 -14.43 -21.25 77.95
CA LEU A 2 -14.93 -21.19 76.57
C LEU A 2 -13.75 -21.07 75.58
N ARG A 3 -13.68 -21.97 74.60
CA ARG A 3 -12.71 -21.92 73.49
C ARG A 3 -13.32 -21.16 72.32
N SER A 4 -12.71 -20.03 71.98
CA SER A 4 -13.08 -19.13 70.88
C SER A 4 -12.85 -19.79 69.51
N MET A 5 -13.87 -19.77 68.66
CA MET A 5 -13.77 -20.14 67.24
C MET A 5 -13.43 -18.88 66.43
N THR A 6 -12.29 -18.89 65.72
CA THR A 6 -11.94 -17.89 64.71
C THR A 6 -12.38 -18.36 63.34
N ALA A 7 -13.37 -17.69 62.75
CA ALA A 7 -13.80 -17.90 61.38
C ALA A 7 -12.86 -17.15 60.41
N GLY A 8 -12.22 -17.89 59.50
CA GLY A 8 -11.38 -17.33 58.44
C GLY A 8 -12.22 -16.82 57.27
N ALA A 9 -12.07 -15.55 56.91
CA ALA A 9 -12.66 -14.96 55.71
C ALA A 9 -11.80 -15.32 54.49
N ALA A 10 -12.30 -16.19 53.61
CA ALA A 10 -11.69 -16.46 52.32
C ALA A 10 -12.09 -15.37 51.32
N LEU A 11 -11.14 -14.50 50.93
CA LEU A 11 -11.30 -13.59 49.80
C LEU A 11 -11.20 -14.37 48.48
N LEU A 12 -12.33 -14.50 47.77
CA LEU A 12 -12.34 -14.92 46.37
C LEU A 12 -11.91 -13.75 45.47
N CYS A 13 -10.68 -13.80 44.94
CA CYS A 13 -10.26 -12.94 43.83
C CYS A 13 -10.96 -13.40 42.54
N ALA A 14 -11.91 -12.60 42.05
CA ALA A 14 -12.50 -12.79 40.73
C ALA A 14 -11.47 -12.41 39.64
N LEU A 15 -10.95 -13.41 38.93
CA LEU A 15 -10.17 -13.21 37.72
C LEU A 15 -11.11 -12.78 36.59
N ALA A 16 -11.13 -11.48 36.26
CA ALA A 16 -11.80 -10.98 35.07
C ALA A 16 -11.05 -11.47 33.83
N VAL A 17 -11.60 -12.48 33.15
CA VAL A 17 -11.12 -12.93 31.85
C VAL A 17 -11.47 -11.85 30.83
N ALA A 18 -10.48 -11.08 30.39
CA ALA A 18 -10.66 -10.13 29.30
C ALA A 18 -10.92 -10.91 28.00
N ALA A 19 -12.16 -10.91 27.52
CA ALA A 19 -12.50 -11.45 26.21
C ALA A 19 -11.79 -10.62 25.12
N PRO A 20 -11.28 -11.25 24.04
CA PRO A 20 -10.73 -10.49 22.94
C PRO A 20 -11.85 -9.67 22.31
N VAL A 21 -11.69 -8.35 22.29
CA VAL A 21 -12.58 -7.45 21.56
C VAL A 21 -12.36 -7.72 20.07
N GLN A 22 -13.21 -8.55 19.48
CA GLN A 22 -13.28 -8.68 18.03
C GLN A 22 -13.78 -7.36 17.46
N ALA A 23 -12.90 -6.66 16.74
CA ALA A 23 -13.27 -5.45 16.02
C ALA A 23 -14.42 -5.77 15.05
N ALA A 24 -15.54 -5.06 15.16
CA ALA A 24 -16.65 -5.20 14.24
C ALA A 24 -16.17 -4.96 12.79
N PRO A 25 -16.65 -5.73 11.80
CA PRO A 25 -16.32 -5.49 10.40
C PRO A 25 -16.64 -4.05 10.02
N ALA A 26 -15.72 -3.39 9.31
CA ALA A 26 -15.97 -2.06 8.78
C ALA A 26 -17.22 -2.10 7.88
N PRO A 27 -18.13 -1.10 7.97
CA PRO A 27 -19.34 -1.09 7.16
C PRO A 27 -18.98 -0.98 5.67
N ALA A 28 -19.25 -2.02 4.90
CA ALA A 28 -19.16 -1.99 3.44
C ALA A 28 -20.50 -1.53 2.83
N PRO A 29 -20.49 -0.77 1.72
CA PRO A 29 -21.70 -0.49 0.95
C PRO A 29 -22.31 -1.77 0.36
N ASP A 30 -23.61 -1.74 0.14
CA ASP A 30 -24.37 -2.75 -0.61
C ASP A 30 -24.26 -2.54 -2.14
N GLU A 31 -24.03 -1.31 -2.58
CA GLU A 31 -23.77 -0.94 -3.98
C GLU A 31 -22.28 -1.03 -4.36
N MET A 32 -22.02 -1.29 -5.66
CA MET A 32 -20.66 -1.46 -6.18
C MET A 32 -19.89 -0.13 -6.31
N MET A 33 -18.61 -0.15 -5.95
CA MET A 33 -17.66 0.92 -6.30
C MET A 33 -17.35 0.84 -7.80
N ILE A 34 -17.33 1.98 -8.48
CA ILE A 34 -16.90 2.06 -9.87
C ILE A 34 -15.59 2.82 -9.91
N ILE A 35 -14.54 2.20 -10.47
CA ILE A 35 -13.24 2.84 -10.68
C ILE A 35 -13.05 3.09 -12.17
N ASP A 36 -12.93 4.36 -12.54
CA ASP A 36 -12.54 4.78 -13.87
C ASP A 36 -11.10 5.30 -13.83
N VAL A 37 -10.23 4.75 -14.70
CA VAL A 37 -8.86 5.27 -14.86
C VAL A 37 -8.92 6.56 -15.66
N VAL A 38 -8.61 7.68 -15.01
CA VAL A 38 -8.59 8.99 -15.67
C VAL A 38 -7.28 9.16 -16.44
N THR A 39 -6.16 8.94 -15.75
CA THR A 39 -4.82 9.13 -16.33
C THR A 39 -3.81 8.17 -15.73
N VAL A 40 -2.91 7.66 -16.57
CA VAL A 40 -1.67 6.96 -16.21
C VAL A 40 -0.51 7.69 -16.86
N ASN A 41 0.48 8.11 -16.08
CA ASN A 41 1.67 8.79 -16.60
C ASN A 41 2.90 8.54 -15.72
N GLY A 42 4.08 8.45 -16.31
CA GLY A 42 5.34 8.36 -15.59
C GLY A 42 6.39 7.61 -16.39
N SER A 43 7.65 7.76 -15.99
CA SER A 43 8.76 7.07 -16.66
C SER A 43 8.74 5.55 -16.43
N GLY A 44 8.07 5.09 -15.37
CA GLY A 44 7.84 3.67 -15.06
C GLY A 44 6.48 3.13 -15.50
N CYS A 45 5.64 3.96 -16.12
CA CYS A 45 4.41 3.49 -16.74
C CYS A 45 4.06 4.34 -17.98
N PRO A 46 4.90 4.27 -19.04
CA PRO A 46 4.55 4.88 -20.32
C PRO A 46 3.17 4.40 -20.83
N PRO A 47 2.58 5.09 -21.81
CA PRO A 47 1.27 4.72 -22.35
C PRO A 47 1.16 3.23 -22.68
N LYS A 48 0.06 2.60 -22.25
CA LYS A 48 -0.25 1.17 -22.41
C LYS A 48 0.68 0.21 -21.65
N SER A 49 1.30 0.65 -20.56
CA SER A 49 2.13 -0.21 -19.70
C SER A 49 1.69 -0.31 -18.25
N ALA A 50 0.52 0.24 -17.92
CA ALA A 50 -0.19 -0.07 -16.69
C ALA A 50 -1.64 -0.39 -17.01
N GLU A 51 -2.18 -1.41 -16.35
CA GLU A 51 -3.57 -1.84 -16.45
C GLU A 51 -4.18 -1.88 -15.06
N VAL A 52 -5.44 -1.43 -14.93
CA VAL A 52 -6.16 -1.39 -13.66
C VAL A 52 -7.40 -2.28 -13.77
N ALA A 53 -7.58 -3.18 -12.81
CA ALA A 53 -8.76 -4.06 -12.73
C ALA A 53 -9.35 -4.01 -11.31
N VAL A 54 -10.67 -3.99 -11.18
CA VAL A 54 -11.37 -3.93 -9.89
C VAL A 54 -11.71 -5.34 -9.43
N SER A 55 -11.59 -5.63 -8.12
CA SER A 55 -11.99 -6.91 -7.57
C SER A 55 -13.52 -7.08 -7.64
N PRO A 56 -14.05 -8.31 -7.81
CA PRO A 56 -15.50 -8.53 -7.90
C PRO A 56 -16.29 -8.09 -6.66
N ASP A 57 -15.65 -8.08 -5.48
CA ASP A 57 -16.24 -7.65 -4.21
C ASP A 57 -16.13 -6.14 -3.95
N ASN A 58 -15.53 -5.38 -4.88
CA ASN A 58 -15.34 -3.93 -4.81
C ASN A 58 -14.59 -3.43 -3.57
N THR A 59 -13.79 -4.28 -2.92
CA THR A 59 -12.96 -3.89 -1.78
C THR A 59 -11.51 -3.66 -2.15
N ALA A 60 -11.14 -4.01 -3.39
CA ALA A 60 -9.79 -3.87 -3.90
C ALA A 60 -9.76 -3.52 -5.39
N PHE A 61 -8.61 -3.06 -5.85
CA PHE A 61 -8.27 -3.04 -7.26
C PHE A 61 -6.80 -3.41 -7.44
N THR A 62 -6.49 -4.00 -8.59
CA THR A 62 -5.16 -4.41 -8.97
C THR A 62 -4.59 -3.49 -10.02
N VAL A 63 -3.29 -3.22 -9.94
CA VAL A 63 -2.55 -2.57 -11.00
C VAL A 63 -1.43 -3.49 -11.46
N THR A 64 -1.38 -3.76 -12.76
CA THR A 64 -0.35 -4.56 -13.41
C THR A 64 0.53 -3.65 -14.24
N TYR A 65 1.86 -3.78 -14.13
CA TYR A 65 2.82 -2.96 -14.86
C TYR A 65 3.64 -3.82 -15.83
N SER A 66 4.03 -3.25 -16.97
CA SER A 66 4.87 -3.94 -17.97
C SER A 66 6.12 -3.17 -18.39
N LYS A 67 6.32 -1.93 -17.89
CA LYS A 67 7.52 -1.10 -18.16
C LYS A 67 7.97 -0.26 -16.95
N TYR A 68 8.12 -0.90 -15.81
CA TYR A 68 8.45 -0.34 -14.51
C TYR A 68 9.69 -0.98 -13.87
N THR A 69 10.86 -0.69 -14.44
CA THR A 69 12.17 -1.10 -13.89
C THR A 69 13.07 0.11 -13.69
N ALA A 70 13.60 0.27 -12.47
CA ALA A 70 14.68 1.21 -12.17
C ALA A 70 16.01 0.46 -12.05
N GLN A 71 17.08 1.00 -12.61
CA GLN A 71 18.37 0.33 -12.66
C GLN A 71 19.58 1.28 -12.67
N VAL A 72 20.71 0.76 -12.21
CA VAL A 72 22.05 1.35 -12.35
C VAL A 72 22.99 0.29 -12.88
N GLY A 73 23.91 0.65 -13.77
CA GLY A 73 24.81 -0.32 -14.39
C GLY A 73 25.47 0.22 -15.66
N PRO A 74 26.24 -0.62 -16.38
CA PRO A 74 26.96 -0.21 -17.59
C PRO A 74 26.03 0.28 -18.71
N GLU A 75 24.83 -0.29 -18.81
CA GLU A 75 23.84 0.03 -19.86
C GLU A 75 22.72 0.97 -19.38
N ALA A 76 22.76 1.41 -18.12
CA ALA A 76 21.75 2.32 -17.58
C ALA A 76 22.03 3.77 -18.01
N THR A 77 20.99 4.46 -18.47
CA THR A 77 21.07 5.91 -18.71
C THR A 77 21.07 6.68 -17.38
N PRO A 78 21.48 7.96 -17.36
CA PRO A 78 21.47 8.77 -16.14
C PRO A 78 20.10 8.94 -15.47
N LEU A 79 19.00 8.59 -16.15
CA LEU A 79 17.63 8.70 -15.62
C LEU A 79 17.06 7.35 -15.16
N ASP A 80 17.69 6.22 -15.49
CA ASP A 80 17.12 4.90 -15.18
C ASP A 80 17.19 4.54 -13.71
N PHE A 81 18.00 5.25 -12.91
CA PHE A 81 18.10 5.03 -11.47
C PHE A 81 16.79 5.31 -10.72
N ARG A 82 15.84 6.03 -11.34
CA ARG A 82 14.54 6.37 -10.76
C ARG A 82 13.43 6.29 -11.81
N LYS A 83 12.42 5.48 -11.52
CA LYS A 83 11.16 5.43 -12.29
C LYS A 83 9.99 5.73 -11.37
N ASN A 84 8.97 6.38 -11.90
CA ASN A 84 7.73 6.59 -11.16
C ASN A 84 6.51 6.27 -12.04
N CYS A 85 5.40 5.98 -11.38
CA CYS A 85 4.11 5.88 -12.02
C CYS A 85 3.06 6.67 -11.23
N GLN A 86 2.43 7.64 -11.91
CA GLN A 86 1.33 8.45 -11.42
C GLN A 86 0.02 7.93 -12.01
N LEU A 87 -0.87 7.48 -11.12
CA LEU A 87 -2.25 7.15 -11.44
C LEU A 87 -3.17 8.27 -10.92
N ALA A 88 -4.18 8.60 -11.70
CA ALA A 88 -5.33 9.39 -11.29
C ALA A 88 -6.60 8.58 -11.56
N LEU A 89 -7.35 8.28 -10.51
CA LEU A 89 -8.52 7.41 -10.54
C LEU A 89 -9.76 8.19 -10.10
N ASP A 90 -10.84 8.09 -10.88
CA ASP A 90 -12.17 8.55 -10.46
C ASP A 90 -12.88 7.37 -9.81
N ILE A 91 -13.04 7.45 -8.49
CA ILE A 91 -13.64 6.39 -7.69
C ILE A 91 -15.02 6.88 -7.27
N LYS A 92 -16.05 6.27 -7.86
CA LYS A 92 -17.44 6.51 -7.50
C LYS A 92 -17.79 5.62 -6.32
N VAL A 93 -18.16 6.25 -5.22
CA VAL A 93 -18.58 5.59 -3.99
C VAL A 93 -20.09 5.71 -3.79
N PRO A 94 -20.74 4.71 -3.19
CA PRO A 94 -22.16 4.77 -2.87
C PRO A 94 -22.52 5.94 -1.96
N SER A 95 -23.78 6.38 -2.05
CA SER A 95 -24.28 7.52 -1.28
C SER A 95 -24.14 7.27 0.23
N GLY A 96 -23.67 8.29 0.95
CA GLY A 96 -23.47 8.21 2.40
C GLY A 96 -22.18 7.53 2.84
N PHE A 97 -21.25 7.24 1.92
CA PHE A 97 -19.93 6.70 2.24
C PHE A 97 -18.79 7.58 1.71
N THR A 98 -17.64 7.43 2.37
CA THR A 98 -16.34 7.88 1.88
C THR A 98 -15.33 6.73 2.02
N PHE A 99 -14.16 6.89 1.43
CA PHE A 99 -13.13 5.87 1.38
C PHE A 99 -11.72 6.44 1.58
N ALA A 100 -10.79 5.54 1.89
CA ALA A 100 -9.35 5.77 1.91
C ALA A 100 -8.62 4.50 1.47
N ILE A 101 -7.35 4.63 1.06
CA ILE A 101 -6.48 3.47 0.83
C ILE A 101 -6.04 2.90 2.17
N ALA A 102 -6.53 1.70 2.50
CA ALA A 102 -6.24 0.99 3.75
C ALA A 102 -4.88 0.31 3.72
N SER A 103 -4.58 -0.32 2.59
CA SER A 103 -3.33 -1.05 2.37
C SER A 103 -3.05 -1.20 0.89
N ALA A 104 -1.77 -1.43 0.57
CA ALA A 104 -1.35 -1.83 -0.76
C ALA A 104 -0.31 -2.95 -0.66
N ASP A 105 -0.49 -4.04 -1.40
CA ASP A 105 0.51 -5.11 -1.52
C ASP A 105 1.30 -4.91 -2.80
N TYR A 106 2.57 -4.56 -2.66
CA TYR A 106 3.54 -4.42 -3.73
C TYR A 106 4.34 -5.71 -3.91
N ARG A 107 4.57 -6.09 -5.17
CA ARG A 107 5.38 -7.24 -5.55
C ARG A 107 6.31 -6.89 -6.69
N GLY A 108 7.41 -7.62 -6.79
CA GLY A 108 8.34 -7.47 -7.89
C GLY A 108 9.55 -8.37 -7.78
N TYR A 109 10.58 -8.04 -8.56
CA TYR A 109 11.88 -8.71 -8.53
C TYR A 109 13.00 -7.69 -8.31
N ALA A 110 14.07 -8.10 -7.64
CA ALA A 110 15.26 -7.27 -7.48
C ALA A 110 16.53 -8.10 -7.63
N ASN A 111 17.44 -7.62 -8.48
CA ASN A 111 18.83 -8.06 -8.51
C ASN A 111 19.70 -6.89 -8.04
N LEU A 112 20.25 -6.98 -6.83
CA LEU A 112 21.09 -5.96 -6.22
C LEU A 112 22.45 -6.56 -5.93
N GLN A 113 23.49 -5.91 -6.44
CA GLN A 113 24.86 -6.29 -6.12
C GLN A 113 25.20 -5.91 -4.68
N LYS A 114 26.19 -6.58 -4.07
CA LYS A 114 26.68 -6.22 -2.73
C LYS A 114 27.06 -4.73 -2.68
N GLY A 115 26.47 -4.00 -1.73
CA GLY A 115 26.67 -2.56 -1.56
C GLY A 115 25.68 -1.68 -2.32
N ALA A 116 24.88 -2.22 -3.23
CA ALA A 116 23.75 -1.53 -3.84
C ALA A 116 22.54 -1.51 -2.90
N VAL A 117 21.69 -0.49 -3.05
CA VAL A 117 20.42 -0.37 -2.35
C VAL A 117 19.32 -0.01 -3.35
N ALA A 118 18.12 -0.50 -3.11
CA ALA A 118 16.93 -0.11 -3.86
C ALA A 118 15.81 0.32 -2.92
N GLN A 119 14.82 0.98 -3.50
CA GLN A 119 13.68 1.52 -2.81
C GLN A 119 12.43 1.39 -3.65
N GLU A 120 11.34 0.99 -3.00
CA GLU A 120 9.98 1.18 -3.45
C GLU A 120 9.33 2.20 -2.52
N ALA A 121 8.56 3.14 -3.08
CA ALA A 121 7.83 4.12 -2.28
C ALA A 121 6.51 4.48 -2.96
N ALA A 122 5.47 4.67 -2.16
CA ALA A 122 4.16 5.08 -2.61
C ALA A 122 3.69 6.35 -1.90
N ASN A 123 2.91 7.16 -2.61
CA ASN A 123 2.22 8.33 -2.06
C ASN A 123 0.75 8.35 -2.51
N TYR A 124 -0.17 8.38 -1.55
CA TYR A 124 -1.61 8.39 -1.76
C TYR A 124 -2.21 9.73 -1.33
N TYR A 125 -2.98 10.37 -2.20
CA TYR A 125 -3.59 11.67 -1.89
C TYR A 125 -4.80 11.96 -2.78
N PHE A 126 -5.71 12.78 -2.29
CA PHE A 126 -6.84 13.27 -3.09
C PHE A 126 -6.49 14.57 -3.78
N GLN A 127 -6.99 14.74 -5.01
CA GLN A 127 -6.80 15.97 -5.77
C GLN A 127 -7.22 17.20 -4.95
N GLY A 128 -6.38 18.25 -4.94
CA GLY A 128 -6.64 19.50 -4.23
C GLY A 128 -6.42 19.44 -2.71
N HIS A 129 -6.04 18.29 -2.15
CA HIS A 129 -5.78 18.14 -0.72
C HIS A 129 -4.28 18.15 -0.43
N SER A 130 -3.88 18.80 0.68
CA SER A 130 -2.49 18.81 1.16
C SER A 130 -2.12 17.54 1.93
N GLN A 131 -3.12 16.85 2.49
CA GLN A 131 -2.91 15.59 3.20
C GLN A 131 -2.56 14.47 2.23
N SER A 132 -1.49 13.75 2.54
CA SER A 132 -1.05 12.58 1.78
C SER A 132 -0.49 11.52 2.73
N THR A 133 -0.55 10.26 2.30
CA THR A 133 0.07 9.13 2.99
C THR A 133 1.24 8.64 2.15
N ARG A 134 2.46 8.77 2.67
CA ARG A 134 3.68 8.30 2.00
C ARG A 134 4.34 7.17 2.79
N ILE A 135 4.61 6.05 2.11
CA ILE A 135 5.30 4.89 2.68
C ILE A 135 6.48 4.52 1.77
N ARG A 136 7.49 3.89 2.36
CA ARG A 136 8.78 3.61 1.72
C ARG A 136 9.37 2.33 2.27
N HIS A 137 9.80 1.45 1.36
CA HIS A 137 10.48 0.20 1.66
C HIS A 137 11.88 0.20 1.06
N ASP A 138 12.88 -0.15 1.86
CA ASP A 138 14.27 -0.25 1.42
C ASP A 138 14.69 -1.71 1.24
N PHE A 139 15.55 -1.93 0.25
CA PHE A 139 16.15 -3.21 -0.09
C PHE A 139 17.68 -3.04 -0.15
N LYS A 140 18.42 -4.00 0.41
CA LYS A 140 19.88 -3.96 0.47
C LYS A 140 20.44 -5.17 -0.26
N GLY A 141 21.44 -4.95 -1.12
CA GLY A 141 22.18 -6.03 -1.75
C GLY A 141 23.18 -6.71 -0.79
N PRO A 142 23.63 -7.94 -1.09
CA PRO A 142 23.28 -8.71 -2.29
C PRO A 142 21.86 -9.27 -2.22
N MET A 143 21.14 -9.20 -3.34
CA MET A 143 19.77 -9.70 -3.49
C MET A 143 19.59 -10.19 -4.92
N ASP A 144 18.91 -11.32 -5.09
CA ASP A 144 18.50 -11.84 -6.39
C ASP A 144 17.24 -12.68 -6.16
N ASP A 145 16.12 -11.99 -5.94
CA ASP A 145 14.90 -12.64 -5.47
C ASP A 145 13.65 -11.81 -5.79
N VAL A 146 12.51 -12.48 -5.74
CA VAL A 146 11.21 -11.83 -5.65
C VAL A 146 11.08 -11.09 -4.32
N TRP A 147 10.35 -10.00 -4.33
CA TRP A 147 10.05 -9.25 -3.13
C TRP A 147 8.57 -8.95 -3.02
N GLN A 148 8.11 -8.86 -1.78
CA GLN A 148 6.77 -8.39 -1.44
C GLN A 148 6.86 -7.41 -0.27
N ARG A 149 6.12 -6.30 -0.37
CA ARG A 149 5.97 -5.32 0.70
C ARG A 149 4.52 -4.89 0.80
N THR A 150 4.07 -4.65 2.03
CA THR A 150 2.71 -4.21 2.29
C THR A 150 2.75 -2.85 2.96
N ASP A 151 2.10 -1.89 2.34
CA ASP A 151 1.73 -0.63 2.95
C ASP A 151 0.56 -0.88 3.89
N LYS A 152 0.72 -0.49 5.15
CA LYS A 152 -0.35 -0.52 6.15
C LYS A 152 -0.55 0.89 6.68
N VAL A 153 -1.71 1.46 6.40
CA VAL A 153 -2.12 2.74 6.99
C VAL A 153 -3.04 2.41 8.16
N GLY A 154 -2.65 2.79 9.37
CA GLY A 154 -3.53 2.65 10.53
C GLY A 154 -4.84 3.40 10.29
N VAL A 155 -5.98 2.82 10.69
CA VAL A 155 -7.32 3.39 10.39
C VAL A 155 -7.47 4.86 10.83
N ALA A 156 -6.83 5.24 11.95
CA ALA A 156 -6.81 6.61 12.46
C ALA A 156 -5.95 7.59 11.63
N SER A 157 -5.03 7.06 10.83
CA SER A 157 -4.11 7.81 9.96
C SER A 157 -4.53 7.77 8.49
N LEU A 158 -5.67 7.15 8.19
CA LEU A 158 -6.24 7.16 6.85
C LEU A 158 -6.69 8.57 6.49
N SER A 159 -6.09 9.12 5.43
CA SER A 159 -6.60 10.30 4.76
C SER A 159 -7.87 9.92 4.00
N PHE A 160 -9.02 9.95 4.67
CA PHE A 160 -10.33 9.80 4.02
C PHE A 160 -10.64 11.03 3.16
N LEU A 161 -11.32 10.81 2.03
CA LEU A 161 -11.92 11.91 1.29
C LEU A 161 -13.00 12.57 2.19
N PRO A 162 -13.08 13.91 2.28
CA PRO A 162 -14.17 14.56 2.99
C PRO A 162 -15.53 14.13 2.43
N CYS A 163 -16.49 13.91 3.33
CA CYS A 163 -17.83 13.48 2.95
C CYS A 163 -18.52 14.49 2.04
N GLY A 164 -19.14 13.99 0.97
CA GLY A 164 -19.83 14.82 -0.03
C GLY A 164 -18.92 15.39 -1.12
N GLU A 165 -17.60 15.20 -1.03
CA GLU A 165 -16.69 15.56 -2.11
C GLU A 165 -16.55 14.46 -3.16
N ARG A 166 -16.23 14.87 -4.39
CA ARG A 166 -15.74 13.99 -5.46
C ARG A 166 -14.41 14.53 -5.96
N ARG A 167 -13.36 13.75 -5.76
CA ARG A 167 -11.97 14.08 -6.15
C ARG A 167 -11.31 12.84 -6.71
N PHE A 168 -10.38 13.04 -7.63
CA PHE A 168 -9.56 11.94 -8.10
C PHE A 168 -8.61 11.48 -6.99
N LEU A 169 -8.56 10.17 -6.78
CA LEU A 169 -7.49 9.56 -6.01
C LEU A 169 -6.23 9.56 -6.87
N ASN A 170 -5.16 10.12 -6.33
CA ASN A 170 -3.85 10.11 -6.93
C ASN A 170 -2.95 9.13 -6.19
N ILE A 171 -2.28 8.27 -6.97
CA ILE A 171 -1.31 7.31 -6.47
C ILE A 171 -0.01 7.52 -7.25
N ASN A 172 1.04 7.94 -6.55
CA ASN A 172 2.37 7.99 -7.13
C ASN A 172 3.26 6.93 -6.49
N THR A 173 3.61 5.91 -7.26
CA THR A 173 4.64 4.94 -6.89
C THR A 173 5.99 5.38 -7.46
N GLU A 174 7.08 4.96 -6.82
CA GLU A 174 8.44 5.20 -7.27
C GLU A 174 9.33 3.99 -6.97
N LEU A 175 10.09 3.58 -7.99
CA LEU A 175 11.22 2.68 -7.87
C LEU A 175 12.53 3.46 -8.00
N ARG A 176 13.48 3.19 -7.12
CA ARG A 176 14.81 3.81 -7.14
C ARG A 176 15.90 2.80 -6.85
N VAL A 177 17.03 2.90 -7.54
CA VAL A 177 18.24 2.11 -7.26
C VAL A 177 19.43 3.04 -7.09
N ASN A 178 20.25 2.77 -6.09
CA ASN A 178 21.54 3.42 -5.89
C ASN A 178 22.62 2.35 -5.84
N ARG A 179 23.70 2.55 -6.61
CA ARG A 179 24.84 1.64 -6.64
C ARG A 179 25.54 1.52 -5.28
N GLY A 180 25.48 2.56 -4.44
CA GLY A 180 26.24 2.61 -3.19
C GLY A 180 27.72 2.30 -3.44
N SER A 181 28.25 1.30 -2.73
CA SER A 181 29.64 0.84 -2.91
C SER A 181 29.81 -0.22 -3.99
N SER A 182 28.75 -0.61 -4.71
CA SER A 182 28.84 -1.60 -5.78
C SER A 182 29.55 -1.04 -7.02
N ASN A 183 30.18 -1.94 -7.79
CA ASN A 183 30.87 -1.58 -9.03
C ASN A 183 29.87 -1.51 -10.21
N ALA A 184 29.12 -0.42 -10.28
CA ALA A 184 28.15 -0.18 -11.36
C ALA A 184 28.75 -0.03 -12.76
N LYS A 185 30.10 0.05 -12.90
CA LYS A 185 30.77 0.01 -14.20
C LYS A 185 30.90 -1.41 -14.75
N ARG A 186 30.71 -2.44 -13.91
CA ARG A 186 30.84 -3.85 -14.28
C ARG A 186 29.55 -4.64 -14.12
N HIS A 187 28.69 -4.22 -13.19
CA HIS A 187 27.49 -4.97 -12.83
C HIS A 187 26.27 -4.06 -12.83
N THR A 188 25.14 -4.62 -13.25
CA THR A 188 23.83 -3.97 -13.15
C THR A 188 23.19 -4.31 -11.81
N SER A 189 22.51 -3.35 -11.21
CA SER A 189 21.55 -3.57 -10.11
C SER A 189 20.23 -2.95 -10.50
N PHE A 190 19.13 -3.67 -10.31
CA PHE A 190 17.80 -3.22 -10.67
C PHE A 190 16.75 -3.65 -9.66
N ILE A 191 15.66 -2.90 -9.62
CA ILE A 191 14.40 -3.28 -8.96
C ILE A 191 13.28 -3.07 -9.96
N SER A 192 12.36 -4.02 -10.01
CA SER A 192 11.31 -4.06 -11.01
C SER A 192 9.98 -4.43 -10.37
N MET A 193 8.91 -3.82 -10.88
CA MET A 193 7.53 -4.25 -10.70
C MET A 193 6.92 -4.73 -12.02
N ASP A 194 7.76 -5.03 -13.02
CA ASP A 194 7.32 -5.59 -14.30
C ASP A 194 6.72 -6.96 -14.10
N SER A 195 5.54 -7.16 -14.68
CA SER A 195 4.87 -8.45 -14.74
C SER A 195 5.10 -9.06 -16.11
N THR A 196 5.77 -10.22 -16.17
CA THR A 196 5.89 -11.04 -17.40
C THR A 196 4.72 -12.01 -17.57
N ASP A 197 3.99 -12.29 -16.49
CA ASP A 197 2.71 -13.00 -16.42
C ASP A 197 1.72 -12.20 -15.54
N ALA A 198 0.53 -12.70 -15.21
CA ALA A 198 -0.40 -11.98 -14.34
C ALA A 198 -0.07 -12.07 -12.82
N ALA A 199 1.13 -12.51 -12.43
CA ALA A 199 1.46 -12.80 -11.02
C ALA A 199 2.01 -11.61 -10.22
N ILE A 200 2.58 -10.60 -10.89
CA ILE A 200 3.11 -9.38 -10.26
C ILE A 200 2.09 -8.24 -10.43
N ASN A 201 1.15 -8.19 -9.49
CA ASN A 201 0.15 -7.12 -9.40
C ASN A 201 0.30 -6.38 -8.08
N THR A 202 0.10 -5.07 -8.12
CA THR A 202 -0.13 -4.31 -6.89
C THR A 202 -1.60 -4.38 -6.51
N ILE A 203 -1.91 -4.86 -5.31
CA ILE A 203 -3.29 -4.95 -4.82
C ILE A 203 -3.55 -3.81 -3.83
N TYR A 204 -4.41 -2.88 -4.20
CA TYR A 204 -4.86 -1.80 -3.33
C TYR A 204 -6.17 -2.17 -2.68
N ARG A 205 -6.25 -2.10 -1.34
CA ARG A 205 -7.50 -2.30 -0.59
C ARG A 205 -8.00 -0.98 -0.03
N VAL A 206 -9.30 -0.78 -0.10
CA VAL A 206 -9.96 0.41 0.42
C VAL A 206 -10.61 0.15 1.77
N ALA A 207 -10.62 1.16 2.62
CA ALA A 207 -11.42 1.18 3.83
C ALA A 207 -12.60 2.14 3.64
N TRP A 208 -13.78 1.68 4.03
CA TRP A 208 -15.03 2.43 3.97
C TRP A 208 -15.31 3.15 5.28
N LYS A 209 -15.87 4.35 5.19
CA LYS A 209 -16.39 5.10 6.33
C LYS A 209 -17.75 5.68 5.99
N LYS A 210 -18.74 5.42 6.84
CA LYS A 210 -20.05 6.07 6.74
C LYS A 210 -19.91 7.56 7.01
N CYS A 211 -20.53 8.35 6.16
CA CYS A 211 -20.67 9.79 6.37
C CYS A 211 -21.75 10.05 7.42
N PRO A 212 -21.57 11.08 8.27
CA PRO A 212 -22.65 11.57 9.12
C PRO A 212 -23.87 11.90 8.26
N LYS A 213 -25.07 11.65 8.81
CA LYS A 213 -26.29 12.20 8.20
C LYS A 213 -26.12 13.73 8.20
N GLN A 214 -26.21 14.33 7.02
CA GLN A 214 -26.24 15.78 6.86
C GLN A 214 -27.58 16.33 7.36
#